data_AF-F5XMH6-F1
#
_entry.id   AF-F5XMH6-F1
#
_cell.length_a   1.000
_cell.length_b   1.000
_cell.length_c   1.000
_cell.angle_alpha   90.00
_cell.angle_beta   90.00
_cell.angle_gamma   90.00
#
_symmetry.space_group_name_H-M   'P 1'
#
loop_
_entity.id
_entity.type
_entity.pdbx_description
1 polymer ?
#
loop_
_entity_poly.entity_id
_entity_poly.type
_entity_poly.pdbx_seq_one_letter_code
_entity_poly.pdbx_strand_id
1 'polypeptide(L)' 'MRAAASRSGVSVSRWLSNAAGDQLRNEMLGAALDQWEAEDGPFSPADLEAAARSLGVAAPPSA' A
#
# COMPACT_ATOMS: atom_id res chain seq x y z
N MET A 1 -2.36 -20.67 8.12
CA MET A 1 -2.67 -20.36 6.69
C MET A 1 -3.92 -21.09 6.17
N ARG A 2 -3.99 -22.43 6.14
CA ARG A 2 -5.20 -23.15 5.65
C ARG A 2 -6.50 -22.80 6.38
N ALA A 3 -6.43 -22.55 7.69
CA ALA A 3 -7.60 -22.19 8.50
C ALA A 3 -8.17 -20.79 8.21
N ALA A 4 -7.41 -19.89 7.57
CA ALA A 4 -7.90 -18.56 7.21
C ALA A 4 -8.73 -18.58 5.91
N ALA A 5 -8.37 -19.46 4.96
CA ALA A 5 -9.10 -19.62 3.70
C ALA A 5 -10.52 -20.17 3.89
N SER A 6 -10.75 -21.00 4.92
CA SER A 6 -12.08 -21.56 5.21
C SER A 6 -13.10 -20.53 5.72
N ARG A 7 -12.70 -19.30 6.08
CA ARG A 7 -13.62 -18.27 6.61
C ARG A 7 -14.16 -17.29 5.56
N SER A 8 -13.69 -17.31 4.32
CA SER A 8 -14.11 -16.35 3.28
C SER A 8 -14.90 -16.96 2.12
N GLY A 9 -15.07 -18.30 2.06
CA GLY A 9 -15.75 -18.95 0.92
C GLY A 9 -14.99 -18.87 -0.41
N VAL A 10 -13.73 -18.44 -0.39
CA VAL A 10 -12.86 -18.28 -1.56
C VAL A 10 -11.89 -19.44 -1.65
N SER A 11 -11.79 -20.10 -2.82
CA SER A 11 -10.83 -21.19 -3.01
C SER A 11 -9.39 -20.70 -2.81
N VAL A 12 -8.49 -21.59 -2.36
CA VAL A 12 -7.07 -21.26 -2.11
C VAL A 12 -6.40 -20.68 -3.37
N SER A 13 -6.71 -21.20 -4.56
CA SER A 13 -6.20 -20.68 -5.82
C SER A 13 -6.64 -19.23 -6.06
N ARG A 14 -7.90 -18.91 -5.79
CA ARG A 14 -8.41 -17.54 -5.94
C ARG A 14 -7.83 -16.60 -4.89
N TRP A 15 -7.57 -17.07 -3.67
CA TRP A 15 -6.85 -16.30 -2.67
C TRP A 15 -5.40 -15.98 -3.13
N LEU A 16 -4.68 -16.96 -3.68
CA LEU A 16 -3.33 -16.76 -4.22
C LEU A 16 -3.31 -15.79 -5.41
N SER A 17 -4.28 -15.90 -6.33
CA SER A 17 -4.39 -14.98 -7.46
C SER A 17 -4.63 -13.54 -7.00
N ASN A 18 -5.48 -13.33 -6.00
CA ASN A 18 -5.70 -12.00 -5.42
C ASN A 18 -4.42 -11.47 -4.76
N ALA A 19 -3.74 -12.27 -3.95
CA ALA A 19 -2.50 -11.87 -3.30
C ALA A 19 -1.40 -11.51 -4.29
N ALA A 20 -1.28 -12.26 -5.40
CA ALA A 20 -0.33 -11.95 -6.47
C ALA A 20 -0.70 -10.63 -7.19
N GLY A 21 -2.00 -10.37 -7.39
CA GLY A 21 -2.48 -9.10 -7.95
C GLY A 21 -2.21 -7.92 -7.02
N ASP A 22 -2.45 -8.07 -5.72
CA ASP A 22 -2.15 -7.05 -4.72
C ASP A 22 -0.64 -6.77 -4.64
N GLN A 23 0.20 -7.82 -4.70
CA GLN A 23 1.65 -7.67 -4.74
C GLN A 23 2.10 -6.87 -5.97
N LEU A 24 1.66 -7.28 -7.17
CA LEU A 24 2.03 -6.59 -8.41
C LEU A 24 1.59 -5.12 -8.40
N ARG A 25 0.38 -4.85 -7.88
CA ARG A 25 -0.13 -3.48 -7.74
C ARG A 25 0.75 -2.65 -6.81
N ASN A 26 1.18 -3.22 -5.69
CA ASN A 26 2.05 -2.52 -4.74
C ASN A 26 3.43 -2.26 -5.32
N GLU A 27 4.00 -3.21 -6.07
CA GLU A 27 5.27 -3.03 -6.79
C GLU A 27 5.19 -1.89 -7.81
N MET A 28 4.13 -1.86 -8.63
CA MET A 28 3.92 -0.78 -9.60
C MET A 28 3.68 0.57 -8.94
N LEU A 29 2.94 0.60 -7.82
CA LEU A 29 2.71 1.83 -7.06
C LEU A 29 4.03 2.36 -6.47
N GLY A 30 4.89 1.49 -5.94
CA GLY A 30 6.21 1.86 -5.47
C GLY A 30 7.05 2.51 -6.57
N ALA A 31 7.15 1.86 -7.73
CA ALA A 31 7.90 2.40 -8.87
C ALA A 31 7.36 3.77 -9.36
N ALA A 32 6.04 3.97 -9.33
CA ALA A 32 5.43 5.25 -9.68
C ALA A 32 5.74 6.34 -8.64
N LEU A 33 5.77 6.00 -7.36
CA LEU A 33 6.16 6.92 -6.29
C LEU A 33 7.65 7.29 -6.39
N ASP A 34 8.52 6.32 -6.67
CA ASP A 34 9.96 6.56 -6.87
C ASP A 34 10.19 7.52 -8.06
N GLN A 35 9.46 7.31 -9.17
CA GLN A 35 9.54 8.21 -10.33
C GLN A 35 9.08 9.63 -9.97
N TRP A 36 7.94 9.74 -9.28
CA TRP A 36 7.41 11.03 -8.87
C TRP A 36 8.37 11.78 -7.93
N GLU A 37 8.95 11.09 -6.95
CA GLU A 37 9.94 11.68 -6.03
C GLU A 37 11.22 12.14 -6.75
N ALA A 38 11.63 11.43 -7.80
CA ALA A 38 12.76 11.85 -8.62
C ALA A 38 12.47 13.13 -9.44
N GLU A 39 11.21 13.36 -9.81
CA GLU A 39 10.79 14.52 -10.62
C GLU A 39 10.47 15.76 -9.76
N ASP A 40 9.77 15.58 -8.63
CA ASP A 40 9.21 16.68 -7.82
C ASP A 40 9.90 16.84 -6.45
N GLY A 41 10.73 15.85 -6.05
CA GLY A 41 11.33 15.76 -4.72
C GLY A 41 10.42 15.06 -3.70
N PRO A 42 10.95 14.74 -2.50
CA PRO A 42 10.18 14.07 -1.45
C PRO A 42 9.02 14.93 -0.94
N PHE A 43 7.96 14.28 -0.46
CA PHE A 43 6.92 14.96 0.32
C PHE A 43 7.54 15.63 1.55
N SER A 44 7.17 16.87 1.82
CA SER A 44 7.59 17.52 3.05
C SER A 44 6.88 16.90 4.26
N PRO A 45 7.46 16.99 5.47
CA PRO A 45 6.78 16.55 6.69
C PRO A 45 5.39 17.20 6.88
N ALA A 46 5.22 18.45 6.44
CA ALA A 46 3.94 19.15 6.50
C ALA A 46 2.89 18.55 5.56
N ASP A 47 3.32 18.11 4.37
CA ASP A 47 2.43 17.45 3.39
C ASP A 47 1.96 16.10 3.92
N LEU A 48 2.87 15.32 4.51
CA LEU A 48 2.55 14.03 5.13
C LEU A 48 1.60 14.19 6.32
N GLU A 49 1.80 15.20 7.16
CA GLU A 49 0.92 15.49 8.29
C GLU A 49 -0.47 15.97 7.85
N ALA A 50 -0.57 16.73 6.76
CA ALA A 50 -1.84 17.13 6.17
C ALA A 50 -2.61 15.92 5.59
N ALA A 51 -1.91 15.04 4.86
CA ALA A 51 -2.48 13.82 4.31
C ALA A 51 -2.98 12.87 5.42
N ALA A 52 -2.18 12.66 6.46
CA ALA A 52 -2.54 11.83 7.60
C ALA A 52 -3.83 12.31 8.29
N ARG A 53 -3.95 13.63 8.50
CA ARG A 53 -5.18 14.26 9.02
C ARG A 53 -6.39 14.03 8.12
N SER A 54 -6.22 14.14 6.80
CA SER A 54 -7.30 13.89 5.84
C SER A 54 -7.76 12.43 5.80
N LEU A 55 -6.84 11.49 5.99
CA LEU A 55 -7.11 10.05 5.93
C LEU A 55 -7.55 9.47 7.30
N GLY A 56 -7.46 10.24 8.37
CA GLY A 56 -7.77 9.78 9.73
C GLY A 56 -6.79 8.73 10.25
N VAL A 57 -5.54 8.77 9.78
CA VAL A 57 -4.47 7.86 10.17
C VAL A 57 -3.37 8.63 10.92
N ALA A 58 -2.58 7.92 11.73
CA ALA A 58 -1.41 8.53 12.36
C ALA A 58 -0.37 8.94 11.30
N ALA A 59 0.20 10.12 11.44
CA ALA A 59 1.28 10.56 10.58
C ALA A 59 2.51 9.64 10.73
N PRO A 60 3.23 9.35 9.64
CA PRO A 60 4.46 8.59 9.72
C PRO A 60 5.49 9.35 10.58
N PRO A 61 6.34 8.64 11.35
CA PRO A 61 7.37 9.29 12.14
C PRO A 61 8.33 10.04 11.22
N SER A 62 8.63 11.29 11.56
CA SER A 62 9.66 12.07 10.86
C SER A 62 11.01 11.36 10.99
N ALA A 63 11.68 11.16 9.85
CA ALA A 63 13.03 10.61 9.77
C ALA A 63 14.09 11.64 10.20
#